data_AF-A0A4R8ZI09-F1
#
_entry.id   AF-A0A4R8ZI09-F1
#
_cell.length_a   1.000
_cell.length_b   1.000
_cell.length_c   1.000
_cell.angle_alpha   90.00
_cell.angle_beta   90.00
_cell.angle_gamma   90.00
#
_symmetry.space_group_name_H-M   'P 1'
#
loop_
_entity.id
_entity.type
_entity.pdbx_description
1 polymer ?
#
loop_
_entity_poly.entity_id
_entity_poly.type
_entity_poly.pdbx_seq_one_letter_code
_entity_poly.pdbx_strand_id
1 'polypeptide(L)'
;MDLRALRRAPLLGVLIAFLALEALALWFFSAWWVLELLIATPTSVGAALALLALIVVAAVWVSAITVGALRRRPWIRGGAITWQLVQVMIAIGCFQGIYARPDVGWALLLPSIIVLVLVFTPRVVAATSHEPEPEAD
;
A
#
# COMPACT_ATOMS: atom_id res chain seq x y z
N MET A 1 -10.71 -18.82 6.56
CA MET A 1 -9.47 -18.05 6.78
C MET A 1 -8.47 -18.97 7.44
N ASP A 2 -7.57 -19.60 6.68
CA ASP A 2 -6.68 -20.63 7.23
C ASP A 2 -5.42 -19.98 7.81
N LEU A 3 -5.51 -19.55 9.06
CA LEU A 3 -4.42 -18.93 9.84
C LEU A 3 -3.17 -19.84 9.92
N ARG A 4 -3.31 -21.14 9.63
CA ARG A 4 -2.21 -22.12 9.64
C ARG A 4 -1.26 -21.94 8.45
N ALA A 5 -1.75 -21.45 7.31
CA ALA A 5 -0.93 -21.21 6.12
C ALA A 5 -0.01 -19.98 6.29
N LEU A 6 -0.46 -18.95 7.03
CA LEU A 6 0.35 -17.78 7.41
C LEU A 6 1.50 -18.17 8.34
N ARG A 7 1.26 -19.15 9.21
CA ARG A 7 2.26 -19.65 10.18
C ARG A 7 3.44 -20.37 9.50
N ARG A 8 3.26 -20.87 8.26
CA ARG A 8 4.34 -21.47 7.45
C ARG A 8 5.18 -20.45 6.67
N ALA A 9 4.68 -19.23 6.46
CA ALA A 9 5.37 -18.16 5.76
C ALA A 9 5.15 -16.81 6.48
N PRO A 10 5.74 -16.61 7.68
CA PRO A 10 5.43 -15.47 8.55
C PRO A 10 5.67 -14.12 7.85
N LEU A 11 6.68 -14.01 6.97
CA LEU A 11 6.98 -12.77 6.26
C LEU A 11 5.89 -12.37 5.26
N LEU A 12 5.22 -13.33 4.61
CA LEU A 12 4.10 -13.03 3.72
C LEU A 12 2.91 -12.47 4.52
N GLY A 13 2.67 -13.01 5.72
CA GLY A 13 1.65 -12.49 6.61
C GLY A 13 1.91 -11.05 7.06
N VAL A 14 3.16 -10.74 7.39
CA VAL A 14 3.58 -9.37 7.74
C VAL A 14 3.37 -8.43 6.55
N LEU A 15 3.80 -8.82 5.35
CA LEU A 15 3.59 -8.03 4.14
C LEU A 15 2.10 -7.73 3.90
N ILE A 16 1.24 -8.76 3.99
CA ILE A 16 -0.21 -8.60 3.82
C ILE A 16 -0.78 -7.67 4.88
N ALA A 17 -0.34 -7.77 6.14
CA ALA A 17 -0.80 -6.91 7.21
C ALA A 17 -0.46 -5.44 6.96
N PHE A 18 0.75 -5.14 6.48
CA PHE A 18 1.14 -3.77 6.10
C PHE A 18 0.29 -3.24 4.94
N LEU A 19 0.14 -4.01 3.86
CA LEU A 19 -0.67 -3.60 2.71
C LEU A 19 -2.16 -3.39 3.09
N ALA A 20 -2.70 -4.25 3.96
CA ALA A 20 -4.05 -4.10 4.47
C ALA A 20 -4.20 -2.84 5.34
N LEU A 21 -3.21 -2.54 6.18
CA LEU A 21 -3.20 -1.32 6.99
C LEU A 21 -3.14 -0.06 6.11
N GLU A 22 -2.31 -0.06 5.07
CA GLU A 22 -2.23 1.03 4.09
C GLU A 22 -3.55 1.22 3.34
N ALA A 23 -4.18 0.13 2.88
CA ALA A 23 -5.50 0.19 2.25
C ALA A 23 -6.57 0.78 3.18
N LEU A 24 -6.59 0.34 4.44
CA LEU A 24 -7.52 0.86 5.45
C LEU A 24 -7.28 2.35 5.73
N ALA A 25 -6.01 2.77 5.81
CA ALA A 25 -5.65 4.17 5.98
C ALA A 25 -6.17 5.02 4.82
N LEU A 26 -6.02 4.58 3.56
CA LEU A 26 -6.52 5.30 2.39
C LEU A 26 -8.05 5.41 2.36
N TRP A 27 -8.76 4.35 2.75
CA TRP A 27 -10.22 4.39 2.87
C TRP A 27 -10.67 5.33 3.99
N PHE A 28 -9.99 5.29 5.14
CA PHE A 28 -10.23 6.21 6.24
C PHE A 28 -10.01 7.67 5.81
N PHE A 29 -8.88 7.97 5.14
CA PHE A 29 -8.59 9.31 4.62
C PHE A 29 -9.62 9.75 3.58
N SER A 30 -10.07 8.86 2.70
CA SER A 30 -11.12 9.16 1.72
C SER A 30 -12.44 9.53 2.40
N ALA A 31 -12.88 8.73 3.38
CA ALA A 31 -14.10 9.00 4.14
C ALA A 31 -13.99 10.31 4.93
N TRP A 32 -12.85 10.54 5.57
CA TRP A 32 -12.56 11.80 6.26
C TRP A 32 -12.63 13.00 5.31
N TRP A 33 -12.02 12.90 4.14
CA TRP A 33 -12.00 13.99 3.15
C TRP A 33 -13.40 14.30 2.60
N VAL A 34 -14.26 13.29 2.44
CA VAL A 34 -15.67 13.49 2.08
C VAL A 34 -16.39 14.28 3.18
N LEU A 35 -16.18 13.93 4.46
CA LEU A 35 -16.78 14.68 5.58
C LEU A 35 -16.27 16.13 5.62
N GLU A 36 -14.97 16.33 5.42
CA GLU A 36 -14.37 17.68 5.35
C GLU A 36 -15.02 18.52 4.25
N LEU A 37 -15.28 17.94 3.08
CA LEU A 37 -15.90 18.64 1.96
C LEU A 37 -17.37 19.03 2.22
N LEU A 38 -18.04 18.35 3.16
CA LEU A 38 -19.42 18.65 3.56
C LEU A 38 -19.50 19.72 4.64
N ILE A 39 -18.46 19.86 5.46
CA ILE A 39 -18.47 20.74 6.66
C ILE A 39 -17.67 22.02 6.42
N ALA A 40 -16.60 21.97 5.64
CA ALA A 40 -15.70 23.08 5.37
C ALA A 40 -15.82 23.57 3.91
N THR A 41 -15.60 24.86 3.70
CA THR A 41 -15.58 25.46 2.35
C THR A 41 -14.17 25.35 1.75
N PRO A 42 -13.95 24.53 0.70
CA PRO A 42 -12.64 24.41 0.08
C PRO A 42 -12.28 25.68 -0.69
N THR A 43 -10.98 25.99 -0.75
CA THR A 43 -10.44 27.09 -1.57
C THR A 43 -10.65 26.85 -3.07
N SER A 44 -10.66 25.59 -3.49
CA SER A 44 -10.99 25.15 -4.84
C SER A 44 -11.68 23.79 -4.80
N VAL A 45 -12.96 23.76 -5.20
CA VAL A 45 -13.76 22.52 -5.28
C VAL A 45 -13.14 21.55 -6.29
N GLY A 46 -12.63 22.05 -7.42
CA GLY A 46 -12.01 21.22 -8.46
C GLY A 46 -10.76 20.50 -7.95
N ALA A 47 -9.87 21.21 -7.25
CA ALA A 47 -8.68 20.61 -6.65
C ALA A 47 -9.03 19.60 -5.55
N ALA A 48 -10.02 19.91 -4.72
CA ALA A 48 -10.47 19.02 -3.66
C ALA A 48 -11.05 17.71 -4.22
N LEU A 49 -11.88 17.78 -5.26
CA LEU A 49 -12.43 16.59 -5.92
C LEU A 49 -11.35 15.78 -6.65
N ALA A 50 -10.38 16.44 -7.28
CA ALA A 50 -9.26 15.75 -7.93
C ALA A 50 -8.41 14.95 -6.92
N LEU A 51 -8.10 15.55 -5.77
CA LEU A 51 -7.39 14.86 -4.69
C LEU A 51 -8.20 13.71 -4.12
N LEU A 52 -9.50 13.90 -3.87
CA LEU A 52 -10.38 12.83 -3.40
C LEU A 52 -10.40 11.65 -4.39
N ALA A 53 -10.58 11.94 -5.69
CA ALA A 53 -10.58 10.91 -6.72
C ALA A 53 -9.25 10.14 -6.74
N LEU A 54 -8.12 10.84 -6.62
CA LEU A 54 -6.79 10.23 -6.57
C LEU A 54 -6.64 9.30 -5.36
N ILE A 55 -7.07 9.74 -4.17
CA ILE A 55 -7.00 8.91 -2.95
C ILE A 55 -7.89 7.68 -3.09
N VAL A 56 -9.11 7.81 -3.65
CA VAL A 56 -10.01 6.67 -3.88
C VAL A 56 -9.41 5.67 -4.87
N VAL A 57 -8.83 6.15 -5.97
CA VAL A 57 -8.13 5.28 -6.94
C VAL A 57 -6.98 4.54 -6.26
N ALA A 58 -6.18 5.23 -5.45
CA ALA A 58 -5.12 4.60 -4.65
C ALA A 58 -5.70 3.55 -3.68
N ALA A 59 -6.78 3.87 -2.96
CA ALA A 59 -7.43 2.96 -2.01
C ALA A 59 -7.89 1.66 -2.69
N VAL A 60 -8.54 1.78 -3.85
CA VAL A 60 -8.98 0.64 -4.67
C VAL A 60 -7.77 -0.18 -5.15
N TRP A 61 -6.73 0.49 -5.64
CA TRP A 61 -5.52 -0.17 -6.13
C TRP A 61 -4.81 -0.97 -5.02
N VAL A 62 -4.54 -0.35 -3.86
CA VAL A 62 -3.86 -1.01 -2.74
C VAL A 62 -4.73 -2.13 -2.17
N SER A 63 -6.05 -1.97 -2.14
CA SER A 63 -6.98 -3.05 -1.80
C SER A 63 -6.85 -4.23 -2.79
N ALA A 64 -6.75 -3.96 -4.10
CA ALA A 64 -6.58 -5.00 -5.12
C ALA A 64 -5.23 -5.73 -4.99
N ILE A 65 -4.14 -5.02 -4.68
CA ILE A 65 -2.83 -5.61 -4.35
C ILE A 65 -2.97 -6.52 -3.11
N THR A 66 -3.62 -6.04 -2.06
CA THR A 66 -3.82 -6.79 -0.80
C THR A 66 -4.61 -8.08 -1.04
N VAL A 67 -5.71 -8.01 -1.78
CA VAL A 67 -6.51 -9.18 -2.18
C VAL A 67 -5.72 -10.11 -3.09
N GLY A 68 -4.93 -9.56 -4.01
CA GLY A 68 -3.96 -10.32 -4.78
C GLY A 68 -3.03 -11.11 -3.87
N ALA A 69 -2.49 -10.48 -2.82
CA ALA A 69 -1.49 -11.04 -1.90
C ALA A 69 -2.06 -12.19 -1.09
N LEU A 70 -3.31 -12.05 -0.65
CA LEU A 70 -4.08 -13.14 -0.07
C LEU A 70 -4.26 -14.32 -1.03
N ARG A 71 -4.35 -14.05 -2.34
CA ARG A 71 -4.47 -15.05 -3.41
C ARG A 71 -3.13 -15.51 -4.00
N ARG A 72 -1.98 -15.09 -3.43
CA ARG A 72 -0.62 -15.45 -3.86
C ARG A 72 -0.35 -15.27 -5.36
N ARG A 73 -0.90 -14.21 -5.97
CA ARG A 73 -0.72 -13.94 -7.40
C ARG A 73 0.68 -13.34 -7.69
N PRO A 74 1.36 -13.69 -8.79
CA PRO A 74 2.72 -13.19 -9.05
C PRO A 74 2.79 -11.70 -9.41
N TRP A 75 1.71 -11.13 -9.99
CA TRP A 75 1.67 -9.74 -10.47
C TRP A 75 1.70 -8.67 -9.36
N ILE A 76 1.50 -9.08 -8.11
CA ILE A 76 1.38 -8.18 -6.95
C ILE A 76 2.69 -7.47 -6.66
N ARG A 77 3.83 -8.12 -6.93
CA ARG A 77 5.15 -7.58 -6.60
C ARG A 77 5.38 -6.24 -7.31
N GLY A 78 5.08 -6.19 -8.61
CA GLY A 78 5.16 -4.95 -9.38
C GLY A 78 4.27 -3.87 -8.80
N GLY A 79 2.99 -4.20 -8.54
CA GLY A 79 2.03 -3.24 -7.98
C GLY A 79 2.44 -2.72 -6.60
N ALA A 80 2.90 -3.59 -5.70
CA ALA A 80 3.35 -3.22 -4.37
C ALA A 80 4.59 -2.31 -4.43
N ILE A 81 5.58 -2.64 -5.27
CA ILE A 81 6.76 -1.79 -5.47
C ILE A 81 6.36 -0.41 -5.99
N THR A 82 5.49 -0.34 -6.99
CA THR A 82 5.01 0.94 -7.53
C THR A 82 4.31 1.77 -6.45
N TRP A 83 3.45 1.15 -5.64
CA TRP A 83 2.78 1.84 -4.54
C TRP A 83 3.77 2.39 -3.51
N GLN A 84 4.76 1.59 -3.11
CA GLN A 84 5.77 2.06 -2.16
C GLN A 84 6.63 3.19 -2.72
N LEU A 85 6.96 3.17 -4.01
CA LEU A 85 7.67 4.28 -4.65
C LEU A 85 6.86 5.57 -4.65
N VAL A 86 5.55 5.49 -4.94
CA VAL A 86 4.63 6.64 -4.83
C VAL A 86 4.64 7.19 -3.41
N GLN A 87 4.54 6.33 -2.40
CA GLN A 87 4.51 6.75 -1.00
C GLN A 87 5.85 7.38 -0.55
N VAL A 88 6.99 6.84 -1.00
CA VAL A 88 8.32 7.45 -0.77
C VAL A 88 8.41 8.84 -1.42
N MET A 89 7.92 9.00 -2.64
CA MET A 89 7.91 10.31 -3.31
C MET A 89 7.05 11.33 -2.54
N ILE A 90 5.87 10.92 -2.06
CA ILE A 90 5.01 11.76 -1.22
C ILE A 90 5.73 12.11 0.09
N ALA A 91 6.37 11.15 0.75
CA ALA A 91 7.12 11.37 1.98
C ALA A 91 8.25 12.39 1.81
N ILE A 92 9.00 12.30 0.70
CA ILE A 92 10.05 13.28 0.36
C ILE A 92 9.44 14.68 0.19
N GLY A 93 8.29 14.79 -0.46
CA GLY A 93 7.54 16.04 -0.57
C GLY A 93 7.17 16.62 0.81
N CYS A 94 6.80 15.77 1.78
CA CYS A 94 6.50 16.22 3.14
C CYS A 94 7.70 16.80 3.90
N PHE A 95 8.94 16.47 3.53
CA PHE A 95 10.14 17.05 4.13
C PHE A 95 10.52 18.42 3.54
N GLN A 96 9.86 18.85 2.47
CA GLN A 96 10.26 20.02 1.68
C GLN A 96 9.13 21.06 1.63
N GLY A 97 9.50 22.33 1.42
CA GLY A 97 8.57 23.44 1.24
C GLY A 97 8.16 24.18 2.52
N ILE A 98 7.34 25.23 2.36
CA ILE A 98 6.89 26.12 3.45
C ILE A 98 5.98 25.41 4.44
N TYR A 99 5.22 24.42 3.96
CA TYR A 99 4.31 23.60 4.77
C TYR A 99 4.91 22.21 5.07
N ALA A 100 6.24 22.13 5.17
CA ALA A 100 6.92 20.88 5.48
C ALA A 100 6.36 20.28 6.79
N ARG A 101 6.01 18.99 6.72
CA ARG A 101 5.49 18.18 7.82
C ARG A 101 6.35 16.92 7.97
N PRO A 102 7.53 17.04 8.61
CA PRO A 102 8.43 15.90 8.77
C PRO A 102 7.82 14.74 9.57
N ASP A 103 6.87 15.04 10.46
CA ASP A 103 6.06 14.07 11.18
C ASP A 103 5.32 13.13 10.22
N VAL A 104 4.64 13.69 9.22
CA VAL A 104 3.92 12.92 8.19
C VAL A 104 4.90 12.24 7.24
N GLY A 105 5.99 12.91 6.88
CA GLY A 105 7.04 12.33 6.03
C GLY A 105 7.61 11.04 6.61
N TRP A 106 7.96 11.02 7.89
CA TRP A 106 8.45 9.80 8.56
C TRP A 106 7.37 8.72 8.70
N ALA A 107 6.13 9.11 8.99
CA ALA A 107 5.00 8.18 9.10
C ALA A 107 4.70 7.47 7.76
N LEU A 108 4.97 8.11 6.62
CA LEU A 108 4.85 7.51 5.29
C LEU A 108 6.11 6.74 4.88
N LEU A 109 7.29 7.28 5.17
CA LEU A 109 8.57 6.71 4.72
C LEU A 109 8.88 5.37 5.39
N LEU A 110 8.72 5.28 6.71
CA LEU A 110 9.05 4.08 7.48
C LEU A 110 8.29 2.83 6.99
N PRO A 111 6.95 2.82 6.92
CA PRO A 111 6.23 1.65 6.41
C PRO A 111 6.62 1.33 4.97
N SER A 112 6.89 2.36 4.15
CA SER A 112 7.27 2.12 2.75
C SER A 112 8.58 1.36 2.60
N ILE A 113 9.59 1.76 3.38
CA ILE A 113 10.88 1.07 3.38
C ILE A 113 10.71 -0.36 3.89
N ILE A 114 9.92 -0.56 4.95
CA ILE A 114 9.65 -1.89 5.52
C ILE A 114 9.01 -2.81 4.48
N VAL A 115 7.96 -2.34 3.79
CA VAL A 115 7.27 -3.12 2.76
C VAL A 115 8.18 -3.39 1.57
N LEU A 116 8.97 -2.40 1.13
CA LEU A 116 9.91 -2.58 0.02
C LEU A 116 10.92 -3.69 0.33
N VAL A 117 11.52 -3.67 1.52
CA VAL A 117 12.45 -4.72 1.99
C VAL A 117 11.76 -6.09 2.05
N LEU A 118 10.52 -6.15 2.57
CA LEU A 118 9.74 -7.39 2.63
C LEU A 118 9.47 -7.97 1.24
N VAL A 119 9.10 -7.14 0.26
CA VAL A 119 8.79 -7.58 -1.12
C VAL A 119 10.02 -8.18 -1.83
N PHE A 120 11.22 -7.70 -1.51
CA PHE A 120 12.47 -8.26 -2.04
C PHE A 120 13.02 -9.44 -1.24
N THR A 121 12.43 -9.76 -0.08
CA THR A 121 12.95 -10.85 0.76
C THR A 121 12.73 -12.21 0.09
N PRO A 122 13.77 -13.07 -0.04
CA PRO A 122 13.69 -14.34 -0.76
C PRO A 122 12.55 -15.26 -0.33
N ARG A 123 12.17 -15.22 0.95
CA ARG A 123 11.05 -16.00 1.51
C ARG A 123 9.69 -15.57 0.97
N VAL A 124 9.51 -14.28 0.67
CA VAL A 124 8.29 -13.74 0.04
C VAL A 124 8.31 -14.05 -1.46
N VAL A 125 9.47 -14.00 -2.09
CA VAL A 125 9.67 -14.39 -3.50
C VAL A 125 9.28 -15.85 -3.70
N ALA A 126 9.84 -16.77 -2.91
CA ALA A 126 9.53 -18.20 -2.98
C ALA A 126 8.04 -18.51 -2.74
N ALA A 127 7.38 -17.75 -1.85
CA ALA A 127 5.95 -17.94 -1.57
C ALA A 127 5.01 -17.39 -2.65
N THR A 128 5.54 -16.59 -3.60
CA THR A 128 4.78 -15.96 -4.69
C THR A 128 5.19 -16.44 -6.08
N SER A 129 6.27 -17.22 -6.20
CA SER A 129 6.66 -17.94 -7.42
C SER A 129 6.02 -19.33 -7.47
N HIS A 130 5.40 -19.68 -8.59
CA HIS A 130 5.14 -21.08 -8.95
C HIS A 130 6.49 -21.72 -9.30
N GLU A 131 6.93 -22.74 -8.57
CA GLU A 131 7.86 -23.71 -9.14
C GLU A 131 7.06 -24.60 -10.09
N PRO A 132 7.41 -24.68 -11.39
CA PRO A 132 6.89 -25.73 -12.25
C PRO A 132 7.25 -27.07 -11.61
N GLU A 133 6.28 -27.97 -11.42
CA GLU A 133 6.62 -29.34 -11.04
C GLU A 133 7.63 -29.89 -12.05
N PRO A 134 8.72 -30.52 -11.61
CA PRO A 134 9.64 -31.16 -12.54
C PRO A 134 8.85 -32.22 -13.30
N GLU A 135 8.71 -32.03 -14.61
CA GLU A 135 8.15 -33.01 -15.52
C GLU A 135 8.97 -34.30 -15.34
N ALA A 136 8.33 -35.32 -14.79
CA ALA A 136 8.95 -36.60 -14.56
C ALA A 136 8.99 -37.36 -15.89
N ASP A 137 10.08 -37.19 -16.63
CA ASP A 137 10.49 -38.04 -17.76
C ASP A 137 11.54 -39.07 -17.32
#